data_AF-A0A6I5RMN8-F1
#
_entry.id   AF-A0A6I5RMN8-F1
#
_cell.length_a   1.000
_cell.length_b   1.000
_cell.length_c   1.000
_cell.angle_alpha   90.00
_cell.angle_beta   90.00
_cell.angle_gamma   90.00
#
_symmetry.space_group_name_H-M   'P 1'
#
loop_
_entity.id
_entity.type
_entity.pdbx_description
1 polymer ?
#
loop_
_entity_poly.entity_id
_entity_poly.type
_entity_poly.pdbx_seq_one_letter_code
_entity_poly.pdbx_strand_id
1 'polypeptide(L)'
;MEKIMLTLWKPTQPDAEQWRADLLGLRDELIGAGAKHIRVMVVDAAVAAAHAQRITNSAVPLDGLLSLWLDSASQWPSIKALVAPLTSRLEAYLVVESEPYPEEREVRAAQYRVPVGQRTPGMNQVALLHKPHRLSYEHWHDTWRDGHGPNAYPLQSIFGYRQNTVVRALSFGAPVLHAIVEENFPPEAIGNPQGFFAALGDPDKCAQRQQAMYESTCRFIDFEKIDCIQTSEYQLSA
;
A
#
# COMPACT_ATOMS: atom_id res chain seq x y z
N MET A 1 10.82 14.71 9.90
CA MET A 1 10.93 13.60 8.93
C MET A 1 9.68 13.61 8.07
N GLU A 2 9.84 13.55 6.76
CA GLU A 2 8.79 13.54 5.76
C GLU A 2 8.76 12.16 5.08
N LYS A 3 7.57 11.66 4.72
CA LYS A 3 7.44 10.41 3.97
C LYS A 3 7.13 10.73 2.51
N ILE A 4 7.88 10.11 1.60
CA ILE A 4 7.53 10.08 0.18
C ILE A 4 7.13 8.66 -0.22
N MET A 5 6.14 8.55 -1.08
CA MET A 5 5.72 7.29 -1.70
C MET A 5 5.83 7.40 -3.20
N LEU A 6 6.45 6.39 -3.81
CA LEU A 6 6.60 6.29 -5.25
C LEU A 6 5.71 5.16 -5.76
N THR A 7 4.92 5.42 -6.80
CA THR A 7 4.30 4.38 -7.63
C THR A 7 5.24 4.05 -8.79
N LEU A 8 5.44 2.77 -9.06
CA LEU A 8 6.49 2.28 -9.97
C LEU A 8 5.89 1.35 -11.01
N TRP A 9 6.33 1.52 -12.27
CA TRP A 9 6.05 0.60 -13.36
C TRP A 9 7.33 -0.05 -13.81
N LYS A 10 7.28 -1.38 -13.95
CA LYS A 10 8.41 -2.17 -14.39
C LYS A 10 8.65 -1.94 -15.89
N PRO A 11 9.90 -1.86 -16.35
CA PRO A 11 10.19 -1.97 -17.77
C PRO A 11 9.83 -3.36 -18.33
N THR A 12 9.81 -3.50 -19.65
CA THR A 12 9.58 -4.81 -20.30
C THR A 12 10.65 -5.84 -19.90
N GLN A 13 11.89 -5.39 -19.68
CA GLN A 13 13.01 -6.17 -19.16
C GLN A 13 13.69 -5.38 -18.04
N PRO A 14 14.08 -6.02 -16.91
CA PRO A 14 14.07 -7.47 -16.68
C PRO A 14 12.68 -8.00 -16.25
N ASP A 15 12.58 -9.30 -15.92
CA ASP A 15 11.35 -9.88 -15.35
C ASP A 15 11.04 -9.35 -13.94
N ALA A 16 9.90 -9.75 -13.36
CA ALA A 16 9.47 -9.26 -12.06
C ALA A 16 10.37 -9.71 -10.90
N GLU A 17 10.99 -10.88 -11.00
CA GLU A 17 11.86 -11.42 -9.95
C GLU A 17 13.18 -10.65 -9.89
N GLN A 18 13.81 -10.44 -11.04
CA GLN A 18 15.03 -9.66 -11.13
C GLN A 18 14.76 -8.17 -10.83
N TRP A 19 13.67 -7.60 -11.33
CA TRP A 19 13.32 -6.20 -11.02
C TRP A 19 13.11 -5.98 -9.52
N ARG A 20 12.45 -6.92 -8.84
CA ARG A 20 12.36 -6.92 -7.38
C ARG A 20 13.75 -6.96 -6.76
N ALA A 21 14.62 -7.87 -7.18
CA ALA A 21 15.98 -7.96 -6.65
C ALA A 21 16.76 -6.65 -6.83
N ASP A 22 16.65 -6.00 -7.99
CA ASP A 22 17.27 -4.71 -8.30
C ASP A 22 16.76 -3.61 -7.37
N LEU A 23 15.43 -3.52 -7.15
CA LEU A 23 14.83 -2.57 -6.21
C LEU A 23 15.29 -2.80 -4.76
N LEU A 24 15.36 -4.06 -4.32
CA LEU A 24 15.85 -4.39 -2.98
C LEU A 24 17.35 -4.08 -2.84
N GLY A 25 18.11 -4.19 -3.93
CA GLY A 25 19.54 -3.88 -4.01
C GLY A 25 19.87 -2.41 -3.79
N LEU A 26 18.93 -1.49 -4.05
CA LEU A 26 19.13 -0.04 -3.86
C LEU A 26 19.25 0.42 -2.40
N ARG A 27 19.19 -0.49 -1.43
CA ARG A 27 19.14 -0.17 0.00
C ARG A 27 20.23 0.80 0.42
N ASP A 28 21.49 0.50 0.11
CA ASP A 28 22.63 1.26 0.62
C ASP A 28 22.74 2.63 -0.06
N GLU A 29 22.44 2.71 -1.36
CA GLU A 29 22.38 3.95 -2.11
C GLU A 29 21.24 4.86 -1.64
N LEU A 30 20.08 4.30 -1.32
CA LEU A 30 18.95 5.05 -0.77
C LEU A 30 19.28 5.59 0.64
N ILE A 31 19.94 4.79 1.49
CA ILE A 31 20.45 5.26 2.79
C ILE A 31 21.48 6.38 2.59
N GLY A 32 22.41 6.23 1.64
CA GLY A 32 23.39 7.25 1.28
C GLY A 32 22.76 8.54 0.75
N ALA A 33 21.63 8.44 0.06
CA ALA A 33 20.80 9.58 -0.36
C ALA A 33 19.94 10.17 0.78
N GLY A 34 20.00 9.58 1.97
CA GLY A 34 19.43 10.06 3.22
C GLY A 34 18.08 9.45 3.61
N ALA A 35 17.70 8.32 3.01
CA ALA A 35 16.57 7.52 3.49
C ALA A 35 16.86 6.95 4.89
N LYS A 36 15.96 7.21 5.83
CA LYS A 36 16.01 6.67 7.21
C LYS A 36 15.24 5.37 7.33
N HIS A 37 14.08 5.32 6.66
CA HIS A 37 13.29 4.10 6.54
C HIS A 37 12.99 3.79 5.07
N ILE A 38 13.05 2.50 4.70
CA ILE A 38 12.83 2.04 3.33
C ILE A 38 11.89 0.84 3.33
N ARG A 39 10.81 0.93 2.55
CA ARG A 39 9.90 -0.18 2.31
C ARG A 39 9.59 -0.33 0.83
N VAL A 40 9.74 -1.55 0.32
CA VAL A 40 9.48 -1.92 -1.06
C VAL A 40 8.23 -2.80 -1.12
N MET A 41 7.32 -2.48 -2.02
CA MET A 41 6.12 -3.26 -2.33
C MET A 41 6.17 -3.65 -3.81
N VAL A 42 5.98 -4.92 -4.13
CA VAL A 42 6.05 -5.39 -5.53
C VAL A 42 4.94 -6.36 -5.87
N VAL A 43 4.39 -6.23 -7.07
CA VAL A 43 3.53 -7.24 -7.69
C VAL A 43 4.42 -8.38 -8.17
N ASP A 44 4.37 -9.52 -7.51
CA ASP A 44 5.18 -10.69 -7.86
C ASP A 44 4.39 -12.02 -7.75
N ALA A 45 5.06 -13.11 -8.08
CA ALA A 45 4.45 -14.44 -8.12
C ALA A 45 3.88 -14.89 -6.76
N ALA A 46 4.41 -14.38 -5.65
CA ALA A 46 3.98 -14.80 -4.31
C ALA A 46 2.57 -14.29 -3.95
N VAL A 47 2.09 -13.25 -4.62
CA VAL A 47 0.73 -12.72 -4.47
C VAL A 47 -0.16 -13.00 -5.68
N ALA A 48 0.28 -13.82 -6.64
CA ALA A 48 -0.48 -14.10 -7.85
C ALA A 48 -1.86 -14.74 -7.57
N ALA A 49 -1.96 -15.57 -6.53
CA ALA A 49 -3.23 -16.18 -6.12
C ALA A 49 -4.27 -15.14 -5.62
N ALA A 50 -3.84 -13.94 -5.24
CA ALA A 50 -4.71 -12.83 -4.86
C ALA A 50 -5.21 -11.99 -6.06
N HIS A 51 -4.92 -12.38 -7.31
CA HIS A 51 -5.27 -11.59 -8.49
C HIS A 51 -6.76 -11.22 -8.57
N ALA A 52 -7.66 -12.15 -8.19
CA ALA A 52 -9.10 -11.90 -8.18
C ALA A 52 -9.57 -10.91 -7.09
N GLN A 53 -8.70 -10.54 -6.14
CA GLN A 53 -8.97 -9.53 -5.11
C GLN A 53 -8.60 -8.11 -5.58
N ARG A 54 -8.07 -7.95 -6.79
CA ARG A 54 -7.72 -6.64 -7.34
C ARG A 54 -8.95 -5.88 -7.78
N ILE A 55 -8.89 -4.57 -7.60
CA ILE A 55 -9.74 -3.60 -8.31
C ILE A 55 -8.79 -2.78 -9.16
N THR A 56 -9.01 -2.75 -10.48
CA THR A 56 -8.11 -2.05 -11.40
C THR A 56 -8.92 -1.22 -12.38
N ASN A 57 -8.89 0.10 -12.18
CA ASN A 57 -9.48 1.10 -13.05
C ASN A 57 -8.41 1.83 -13.87
N SER A 58 -7.15 1.86 -13.41
CA SER A 58 -6.03 2.39 -14.20
C SER A 58 -5.82 1.56 -15.47
N ALA A 59 -5.65 2.25 -16.60
CA ALA A 59 -5.35 1.61 -17.90
C ALA A 59 -4.03 0.82 -17.86
N VAL A 60 -3.07 1.27 -17.06
CA VAL A 60 -1.82 0.57 -16.77
C VAL A 60 -1.63 0.55 -15.26
N PRO A 61 -2.00 -0.52 -14.55
CA PRO A 61 -1.76 -0.63 -13.11
C PRO A 61 -0.25 -0.59 -12.83
N LEU A 62 0.12 -0.06 -11.67
CA LEU A 62 1.50 -0.08 -11.20
C LEU A 62 1.96 -1.51 -10.88
N ASP A 63 3.27 -1.72 -10.97
CA ASP A 63 3.94 -2.99 -10.67
C ASP A 63 4.57 -3.01 -9.27
N GLY A 64 4.76 -1.84 -8.65
CA GLY A 64 5.28 -1.75 -7.29
C GLY A 64 5.21 -0.35 -6.71
N LEU A 65 5.56 -0.26 -5.43
CA LEU A 65 5.70 1.00 -4.72
C LEU A 65 6.98 1.01 -3.89
N LEU A 66 7.47 2.22 -3.61
CA LEU A 66 8.58 2.47 -2.70
C LEU A 66 8.19 3.56 -1.71
N SER A 67 8.24 3.24 -0.42
CA SER A 67 8.05 4.20 0.67
C SER A 67 9.39 4.55 1.28
N LEU A 68 9.66 5.85 1.41
CA LEU A 68 10.90 6.38 1.98
C LEU A 68 10.58 7.45 3.02
N TRP A 69 11.26 7.38 4.15
CA TRP A 69 11.22 8.42 5.17
C TRP A 69 12.54 9.19 5.11
N LEU A 70 12.44 10.50 4.93
CA LEU A 70 13.54 11.41 4.65
C LEU A 70 13.51 12.56 5.65
N ASP A 71 14.64 13.23 5.88
CA ASP A 71 14.63 14.46 6.67
C ASP A 71 13.87 15.57 5.92
N SER A 72 13.97 15.59 4.59
CA SER A 72 13.18 16.46 3.72
C SER A 72 12.93 15.85 2.33
N ALA A 73 11.73 16.04 1.79
CA ALA A 73 11.33 15.73 0.42
C ALA A 73 12.11 16.54 -0.62
N SER A 74 12.89 17.56 -0.22
CA SER A 74 13.90 18.18 -1.10
C SER A 74 14.97 17.20 -1.58
N GLN A 75 15.15 16.06 -0.89
CA GLN A 75 16.03 14.97 -1.31
C GLN A 75 15.46 14.17 -2.51
N TRP A 76 14.22 14.44 -2.93
CA TRP A 76 13.53 13.78 -4.04
C TRP A 76 14.38 13.65 -5.32
N PRO A 77 15.09 14.68 -5.83
CA PRO A 77 15.89 14.55 -7.04
C PRO A 77 16.96 13.45 -6.96
N SER A 78 17.61 13.30 -5.79
CA SER A 78 18.62 12.25 -5.56
C SER A 78 17.98 10.87 -5.55
N ILE A 79 16.83 10.72 -4.88
CA ILE A 79 16.07 9.47 -4.89
C ILE A 79 15.64 9.11 -6.31
N LYS A 80 15.10 10.07 -7.07
CA LYS A 80 14.68 9.87 -8.45
C LYS A 80 15.83 9.37 -9.33
N ALA A 81 17.03 9.92 -9.16
CA ALA A 81 18.20 9.52 -9.94
C ALA A 81 18.57 8.03 -9.75
N LEU A 82 18.29 7.46 -8.56
CA LEU A 82 18.55 6.06 -8.25
C LEU A 82 17.44 5.12 -8.76
N VAL A 83 16.19 5.52 -8.63
CA VAL A 83 15.03 4.65 -8.92
C VAL A 83 14.59 4.73 -10.39
N ALA A 84 14.74 5.89 -11.04
CA ALA A 84 14.32 6.08 -12.42
C ALA A 84 14.95 5.10 -13.42
N PRO A 85 16.25 4.75 -13.34
CA PRO A 85 16.86 3.77 -14.24
C PRO A 85 16.23 2.37 -14.18
N LEU A 86 15.58 2.01 -13.08
CA LEU A 86 14.96 0.70 -12.89
C LEU A 86 13.48 0.68 -13.30
N THR A 87 12.90 1.80 -13.75
CA THR A 87 11.45 1.91 -13.97
C THR A 87 11.13 2.53 -15.34
N SER A 88 10.04 2.09 -15.95
CA SER A 88 9.54 2.67 -17.20
C SER A 88 8.74 3.95 -16.95
N ARG A 89 8.08 4.01 -15.79
CA ARG A 89 7.36 5.17 -15.27
C ARG A 89 7.49 5.15 -13.76
N LEU A 90 7.51 6.34 -13.18
CA LEU A 90 7.43 6.52 -11.74
C LEU A 90 6.69 7.82 -11.43
N GLU A 91 5.96 7.82 -10.33
CA GLU A 91 5.30 9.00 -9.80
C GLU A 91 5.60 9.09 -8.32
N ALA A 92 5.72 10.30 -7.79
CA ALA A 92 6.11 10.52 -6.40
C ALA A 92 5.13 11.45 -5.69
N TYR A 93 4.84 11.12 -4.45
CA TYR A 93 3.90 11.83 -3.60
C TYR A 93 4.53 12.10 -2.24
N LEU A 94 4.40 13.34 -1.76
CA LEU A 94 4.62 13.66 -0.36
C LEU A 94 3.35 13.27 0.42
N VAL A 95 3.51 12.53 1.51
CA VAL A 95 2.37 12.03 2.29
C VAL A 95 2.54 12.27 3.78
N VAL A 96 1.40 12.34 4.48
CA VAL A 96 1.33 12.23 5.95
C VAL A 96 0.81 10.85 6.28
N GLU A 97 1.62 10.06 6.97
CA GLU A 97 1.26 8.71 7.43
C GLU A 97 0.54 8.76 8.78
N SER A 98 -0.38 7.83 8.98
CA SER A 98 -1.00 7.54 10.26
C SER A 98 -1.20 6.04 10.41
N GLU A 99 -0.85 5.48 11.57
CA GLU A 99 -1.00 4.05 11.88
C GLU A 99 -1.89 3.86 13.13
N PRO A 100 -3.23 3.82 12.97
CA PRO A 100 -4.14 3.67 14.11
C PRO A 100 -4.05 2.27 14.75
N TYR A 101 -4.61 2.09 15.96
CA TYR A 101 -4.62 0.81 16.71
C TYR A 101 -3.22 0.25 17.02
N PRO A 102 -2.34 1.02 17.68
CA PRO A 102 -0.96 0.60 17.90
C PRO A 102 -0.87 -0.72 18.69
N GLU A 103 -1.70 -0.92 19.71
CA GLU A 103 -1.68 -2.12 20.54
C GLU A 103 -2.17 -3.35 19.78
N GLU A 104 -3.31 -3.26 19.09
CA GLU A 104 -3.87 -4.37 18.33
C GLU A 104 -2.99 -4.73 17.13
N ARG A 105 -2.41 -3.74 16.45
CA ARG A 105 -1.44 -3.98 15.37
C ARG A 105 -0.19 -4.67 15.89
N GLU A 106 0.35 -4.24 17.02
CA GLU A 106 1.53 -4.86 17.61
C GLU A 106 1.29 -6.35 17.92
N VAL A 107 0.15 -6.65 18.54
CA VAL A 107 -0.26 -8.03 18.86
C VAL A 107 -0.44 -8.87 17.61
N ARG A 108 -1.15 -8.36 16.59
CA ARG A 108 -1.38 -9.11 15.34
C ARG A 108 -0.10 -9.28 14.53
N ALA A 109 0.73 -8.25 14.44
CA ALA A 109 1.96 -8.24 13.65
C ALA A 109 3.05 -9.12 14.25
N ALA A 110 3.05 -9.36 15.57
CA ALA A 110 4.04 -10.20 16.24
C ALA A 110 4.21 -11.61 15.61
N GLN A 111 3.14 -12.16 15.02
CA GLN A 111 3.14 -13.47 14.36
C GLN A 111 3.79 -13.47 12.98
N TYR A 112 4.00 -12.29 12.38
CA TYR A 112 4.45 -12.12 11.00
C TYR A 112 5.76 -11.33 10.89
N ARG A 113 6.47 -11.13 12.01
CA ARG A 113 7.77 -10.45 12.02
C ARG A 113 8.83 -11.30 11.34
N VAL A 114 9.57 -10.69 10.43
CA VAL A 114 10.72 -11.28 9.75
C VAL A 114 11.92 -10.34 9.84
N PRO A 115 13.16 -10.84 9.71
CA PRO A 115 14.34 -9.99 9.60
C PRO A 115 14.24 -8.98 8.44
N VAL A 116 14.91 -7.83 8.60
CA VAL A 116 15.05 -6.81 7.55
C VAL A 116 15.60 -7.45 6.26
N GLY A 117 15.04 -7.06 5.12
CA GLY A 117 15.35 -7.60 3.79
C GLY A 117 14.54 -8.84 3.41
N GLN A 118 13.86 -9.49 4.36
CA GLN A 118 12.97 -10.61 4.05
C GLN A 118 11.56 -10.14 3.71
N ARG A 119 10.86 -10.98 2.96
CA ARG A 119 9.47 -10.76 2.58
C ARG A 119 8.56 -10.89 3.80
N THR A 120 7.73 -9.88 4.06
CA THR A 120 6.66 -9.98 5.06
C THR A 120 5.71 -11.14 4.67
N PRO A 121 5.37 -12.07 5.58
CA PRO A 121 4.42 -13.14 5.30
C PRO A 121 3.05 -12.61 4.86
N GLY A 122 2.38 -13.35 3.98
CA GLY A 122 1.08 -12.94 3.46
C GLY A 122 1.17 -11.96 2.29
N MET A 123 0.33 -10.93 2.29
CA MET A 123 0.28 -9.90 1.25
C MET A 123 0.10 -8.50 1.85
N ASN A 124 0.52 -7.49 1.12
CA ASN A 124 0.17 -6.10 1.35
C ASN A 124 -0.81 -5.66 0.26
N GLN A 125 -1.98 -5.18 0.66
CA GLN A 125 -2.93 -4.53 -0.24
C GLN A 125 -2.65 -3.03 -0.21
N VAL A 126 -2.50 -2.44 -1.38
CA VAL A 126 -2.37 -1.00 -1.55
C VAL A 126 -3.59 -0.45 -2.28
N ALA A 127 -4.31 0.44 -1.61
CA ALA A 127 -5.46 1.13 -2.20
C ALA A 127 -5.09 2.59 -2.55
N LEU A 128 -5.23 2.95 -3.83
CA LEU A 128 -5.03 4.30 -4.35
C LEU A 128 -6.38 5.03 -4.36
N LEU A 129 -6.57 5.94 -3.41
CA LEU A 129 -7.86 6.59 -3.22
C LEU A 129 -7.96 7.92 -3.95
N HIS A 130 -9.07 8.07 -4.66
CA HIS A 130 -9.57 9.33 -5.18
C HIS A 130 -10.77 9.78 -4.37
N LYS A 131 -10.81 11.06 -4.01
CA LYS A 131 -12.02 11.67 -3.47
C LYS A 131 -13.10 11.71 -4.56
N PRO A 132 -14.29 11.13 -4.34
CA PRO A 132 -15.41 11.24 -5.27
C PRO A 132 -15.81 12.70 -5.50
N HIS A 133 -16.32 13.02 -6.69
CA HIS A 133 -16.83 14.37 -6.99
C HIS A 133 -18.03 14.77 -6.10
N ARG A 134 -18.81 13.79 -5.63
CA ARG A 134 -19.99 13.98 -4.77
C ARG A 134 -19.67 14.42 -3.33
N LEU A 135 -18.40 14.44 -2.91
CA LEU A 135 -17.98 14.82 -1.55
C LEU A 135 -17.06 16.03 -1.58
N SER A 136 -17.13 16.89 -0.56
CA SER A 136 -16.03 17.81 -0.25
C SER A 136 -14.82 17.03 0.26
N TYR A 137 -13.64 17.66 0.26
CA TYR A 137 -12.44 17.00 0.77
C TYR A 137 -12.56 16.68 2.25
N GLU A 138 -13.05 17.63 3.04
CA GLU A 138 -13.20 17.52 4.49
C GLU A 138 -14.17 16.39 4.85
N HIS A 139 -15.33 16.32 4.18
CA HIS A 139 -16.30 15.26 4.42
C HIS A 139 -15.78 13.89 4.01
N TRP A 140 -15.08 13.81 2.86
CA TRP A 140 -14.46 12.56 2.43
C TRP A 140 -13.37 12.10 3.39
N HIS A 141 -12.52 13.02 3.84
CA HIS A 141 -11.43 12.75 4.76
C HIS A 141 -11.96 12.26 6.11
N ASP A 142 -12.93 12.95 6.72
CA ASP A 142 -13.60 12.53 7.96
C ASP A 142 -14.28 11.16 7.80
N THR A 143 -15.04 10.96 6.72
CA THR A 143 -15.73 9.69 6.45
C THR A 143 -14.75 8.51 6.30
N TRP A 144 -13.61 8.73 5.64
CA TRP A 144 -12.59 7.71 5.44
C TRP A 144 -11.74 7.48 6.69
N ARG A 145 -11.18 8.54 7.27
CA ARG A 145 -10.21 8.47 8.37
C ARG A 145 -10.87 8.09 9.68
N ASP A 146 -11.92 8.82 10.05
CA ASP A 146 -12.53 8.73 11.37
C ASP A 146 -13.77 7.84 11.35
N GLY A 147 -14.45 7.75 10.20
CA GLY A 147 -15.58 6.84 9.99
C GLY A 147 -15.16 5.41 9.63
N HIS A 148 -14.49 5.23 8.49
CA HIS A 148 -14.22 3.89 7.96
C HIS A 148 -13.15 3.14 8.76
N GLY A 149 -12.02 3.78 9.09
CA GLY A 149 -10.90 3.14 9.80
C GLY A 149 -11.32 2.32 11.04
N PRO A 150 -12.01 2.91 12.02
CA PRO A 150 -12.46 2.21 13.23
C PRO A 150 -13.46 1.09 12.98
N ASN A 151 -14.34 1.27 11.99
CA ASN A 151 -15.37 0.30 11.69
C ASN A 151 -14.87 -0.87 10.82
N ALA A 152 -13.85 -0.64 9.99
CA ALA A 152 -13.30 -1.63 9.07
C ALA A 152 -12.26 -2.55 9.72
N TYR A 153 -11.41 -2.00 10.60
CA TYR A 153 -10.32 -2.74 11.24
C TYR A 153 -10.72 -4.07 11.92
N PRO A 154 -11.85 -4.16 12.65
CA PRO A 154 -12.28 -5.42 13.28
C PRO A 154 -12.94 -6.42 12.30
N LEU A 155 -13.27 -6.00 11.08
CA LEU A 155 -13.94 -6.84 10.07
C LEU A 155 -12.96 -7.67 9.26
N GLN A 156 -11.66 -7.37 9.33
CA GLN A 156 -10.63 -7.98 8.50
C GLN A 156 -9.55 -8.64 9.37
N SER A 157 -8.74 -9.49 8.75
CA SER A 157 -7.54 -10.10 9.35
C SER A 157 -6.31 -9.20 9.27
N ILE A 158 -6.47 -7.90 8.99
CA ILE A 158 -5.34 -6.99 8.86
C ILE A 158 -4.47 -6.97 10.11
N PHE A 159 -3.15 -7.07 9.92
CA PHE A 159 -2.16 -6.97 10.99
C PHE A 159 -1.25 -5.74 10.85
N GLY A 160 -1.22 -5.11 9.68
CA GLY A 160 -0.58 -3.83 9.44
C GLY A 160 -1.58 -2.89 8.76
N TYR A 161 -1.66 -1.64 9.21
CA TYR A 161 -2.59 -0.66 8.65
C TYR A 161 -1.98 0.74 8.67
N ARG A 162 -1.72 1.28 7.47
CA ARG A 162 -1.12 2.61 7.27
C ARG A 162 -1.99 3.43 6.35
N GLN A 163 -2.36 4.61 6.82
CA GLN A 163 -3.17 5.58 6.11
C GLN A 163 -2.27 6.74 5.68
N ASN A 164 -1.92 6.81 4.39
CA ASN A 164 -1.11 7.90 3.88
C ASN A 164 -1.99 8.93 3.18
N THR A 165 -2.21 10.08 3.82
CA THR A 165 -2.89 11.21 3.18
C THR A 165 -1.92 11.91 2.24
N VAL A 166 -2.29 12.06 0.96
CA VAL A 166 -1.42 12.71 -0.02
C VAL A 166 -1.47 14.23 0.18
N VAL A 167 -0.31 14.83 0.45
CA VAL A 167 -0.17 16.28 0.59
C VAL A 167 -0.07 16.94 -0.78
N ARG A 168 0.78 16.38 -1.65
CA ARG A 168 0.99 16.84 -3.02
C ARG A 168 1.80 15.83 -3.83
N ALA A 169 1.69 15.90 -5.15
CA ALA A 169 2.64 15.29 -6.07
C ALA A 169 4.01 15.98 -6.02
N LEU A 170 5.07 15.21 -6.23
CA LEU A 170 6.47 15.64 -6.34
C LEU A 170 7.02 15.48 -7.77
N SER A 171 6.42 14.60 -8.58
CA SER A 171 6.76 14.42 -9.99
C SER A 171 5.77 15.14 -10.89
N PHE A 172 6.29 15.75 -11.96
CA PHE A 172 5.47 16.38 -12.99
C PHE A 172 4.53 15.36 -13.63
N GLY A 173 3.26 15.73 -13.80
CA GLY A 173 2.25 14.90 -14.48
C GLY A 173 1.70 13.73 -13.67
N ALA A 174 2.09 13.56 -12.40
CA ALA A 174 1.48 12.54 -11.54
C ALA A 174 -0.03 12.79 -11.39
N PRO A 175 -0.87 11.74 -11.49
CA PRO A 175 -2.30 11.84 -11.31
C PRO A 175 -2.62 12.24 -9.87
N VAL A 176 -3.76 12.90 -9.70
CA VAL A 176 -4.25 13.31 -8.38
C VAL A 176 -4.64 12.08 -7.59
N LEU A 177 -3.88 11.77 -6.54
CA LEU A 177 -4.27 10.87 -5.47
C LEU A 177 -4.59 11.69 -4.22
N HIS A 178 -5.59 11.25 -3.46
CA HIS A 178 -5.95 11.88 -2.18
C HIS A 178 -5.42 11.07 -1.00
N ALA A 179 -5.31 9.74 -1.15
CA ALA A 179 -4.66 8.89 -0.17
C ALA A 179 -4.10 7.60 -0.79
N ILE A 180 -3.14 7.00 -0.09
CA ILE A 180 -2.59 5.68 -0.37
C ILE A 180 -2.69 4.86 0.93
N VAL A 181 -3.46 3.79 0.91
CA VAL A 181 -3.68 2.95 2.10
C VAL A 181 -2.91 1.66 1.93
N GLU A 182 -2.10 1.29 2.91
CA GLU A 182 -1.37 0.02 2.95
C GLU A 182 -1.99 -0.87 4.04
N GLU A 183 -2.38 -2.09 3.69
CA GLU A 183 -3.00 -3.07 4.58
C GLU A 183 -2.27 -4.42 4.46
N ASN A 184 -1.64 -4.88 5.53
CA ASN A 184 -0.99 -6.19 5.55
C ASN A 184 -1.97 -7.27 6.03
N PHE A 185 -2.09 -8.34 5.24
CA PHE A 185 -2.95 -9.49 5.50
C PHE A 185 -2.12 -10.77 5.61
N PRO A 186 -2.55 -11.73 6.43
CA PRO A 186 -1.81 -12.97 6.65
C PRO A 186 -1.90 -13.92 5.43
N PRO A 187 -1.04 -14.95 5.35
CA PRO A 187 -1.05 -15.91 4.22
C PRO A 187 -2.41 -16.50 3.89
N GLU A 188 -3.24 -16.75 4.90
CA GLU A 188 -4.58 -17.33 4.76
C GLU A 188 -5.54 -16.45 3.98
N ALA A 189 -5.24 -15.15 3.82
CA ALA A 189 -6.06 -14.19 3.09
C ALA A 189 -5.76 -14.12 1.58
N ILE A 190 -4.63 -14.68 1.13
CA ILE A 190 -4.22 -14.63 -0.29
C ILE A 190 -5.22 -15.45 -1.11
N GLY A 191 -5.99 -14.78 -1.97
CA GLY A 191 -7.01 -15.43 -2.80
C GLY A 191 -8.19 -16.03 -2.03
N ASN A 192 -8.33 -15.70 -0.73
CA ASN A 192 -9.32 -16.32 0.15
C ASN A 192 -10.12 -15.27 0.95
N PRO A 193 -11.38 -15.02 0.59
CA PRO A 193 -12.24 -14.08 1.30
C PRO A 193 -12.44 -14.39 2.80
N GLN A 194 -12.55 -15.67 3.18
CA GLN A 194 -12.72 -16.03 4.60
C GLN A 194 -11.47 -15.70 5.41
N GLY A 195 -10.29 -15.91 4.85
CA GLY A 195 -9.03 -15.47 5.45
C GLY A 195 -8.94 -13.95 5.54
N PHE A 196 -9.32 -13.24 4.48
CA PHE A 196 -9.34 -11.77 4.42
C PHE A 196 -10.26 -11.14 5.48
N PHE A 197 -11.46 -11.67 5.64
CA PHE A 197 -12.47 -11.19 6.61
C PHE A 197 -12.37 -11.86 7.98
N ALA A 198 -11.24 -12.49 8.33
CA ALA A 198 -11.01 -13.15 9.63
C ALA A 198 -12.17 -14.08 10.06
N ALA A 199 -12.64 -14.89 9.11
CA ALA A 199 -13.83 -15.74 9.20
C ALA A 199 -13.56 -17.15 8.61
N LEU A 200 -12.34 -17.69 8.78
CA LEU A 200 -11.99 -19.03 8.33
C LEU A 200 -12.92 -20.08 8.94
N GLY A 201 -13.55 -20.88 8.08
CA GLY A 201 -14.49 -21.92 8.48
C GLY A 201 -15.89 -21.40 8.82
N ASP A 202 -16.16 -20.10 8.62
CA ASP A 202 -17.43 -19.45 8.95
C ASP A 202 -17.93 -18.58 7.77
N PRO A 203 -18.60 -19.19 6.78
CA PRO A 203 -19.09 -18.49 5.59
C PRO A 203 -20.10 -17.38 5.90
N ASP A 204 -20.97 -17.57 6.90
CA ASP A 204 -22.01 -16.59 7.26
C ASP A 204 -21.38 -15.33 7.86
N LYS A 205 -20.41 -15.49 8.76
CA LYS A 205 -19.63 -14.37 9.29
C LYS A 205 -18.82 -13.68 8.21
N CYS A 206 -18.26 -14.43 7.26
CA CYS A 206 -17.57 -13.85 6.11
C CYS A 206 -18.51 -12.96 5.29
N ALA A 207 -19.71 -13.44 4.96
CA ALA A 207 -20.71 -12.66 4.23
C ALA A 207 -21.14 -11.40 5.00
N GLN A 208 -21.38 -11.52 6.32
CA GLN A 208 -21.73 -10.38 7.17
C GLN A 208 -20.64 -9.30 7.18
N ARG A 209 -19.37 -9.70 7.33
CA ARG A 209 -18.24 -8.77 7.36
C ARG A 209 -17.97 -8.13 6.01
N GLN A 210 -18.15 -8.89 4.92
CA GLN A 210 -18.06 -8.35 3.57
C GLN A 210 -19.14 -7.30 3.31
N GLN A 211 -20.38 -7.56 3.74
CA GLN A 211 -21.48 -6.59 3.62
C GLN A 211 -21.20 -5.31 4.43
N ALA A 212 -20.77 -5.44 5.69
CA ALA A 212 -20.42 -4.28 6.52
C ALA A 212 -19.23 -3.49 5.93
N MET A 213 -18.25 -4.17 5.33
CA MET A 213 -17.14 -3.53 4.61
C MET A 213 -17.64 -2.73 3.41
N TYR A 214 -18.54 -3.32 2.61
CA TYR A 214 -19.14 -2.65 1.45
C TYR A 214 -19.93 -1.40 1.86
N GLU A 215 -20.78 -1.51 2.89
CA GLU A 215 -21.54 -0.39 3.44
C GLU A 215 -20.65 0.73 3.98
N SER A 216 -19.47 0.37 4.49
CA SER A 216 -18.46 1.32 4.96
C SER A 216 -17.75 2.03 3.81
N THR A 217 -17.28 1.25 2.84
CA THR A 217 -16.49 1.74 1.69
C THR A 217 -17.31 2.57 0.73
N CYS A 218 -18.58 2.23 0.48
CA CYS A 218 -19.44 2.96 -0.46
C CYS A 218 -19.68 4.41 -0.07
N ARG A 219 -19.45 4.79 1.20
CA ARG A 219 -19.60 6.17 1.67
C ARG A 219 -18.51 7.09 1.15
N PHE A 220 -17.28 6.62 0.97
CA PHE A 220 -16.12 7.47 0.60
C PHE A 220 -15.33 7.01 -0.63
N ILE A 221 -15.42 5.75 -1.06
CA ILE A 221 -14.68 5.25 -2.22
C ILE A 221 -15.35 5.74 -3.52
N ASP A 222 -14.51 6.19 -4.45
CA ASP A 222 -14.85 6.35 -5.86
C ASP A 222 -14.51 5.05 -6.60
N PHE A 223 -15.49 4.14 -6.73
CA PHE A 223 -15.26 2.80 -7.28
C PHE A 223 -14.90 2.82 -8.77
N GLU A 224 -15.11 3.93 -9.48
CA GLU A 224 -14.72 4.11 -10.88
C GLU A 224 -13.24 4.52 -11.02
N LYS A 225 -12.60 4.93 -9.91
CA LYS A 225 -11.23 5.47 -9.93
C LYS A 225 -10.26 4.75 -9.02
N ILE A 226 -10.73 4.05 -8.00
CA ILE A 226 -9.86 3.34 -7.07
C ILE A 226 -9.07 2.23 -7.78
N ASP A 227 -7.80 2.09 -7.44
CA ASP A 227 -7.06 0.84 -7.66
C ASP A 227 -6.79 0.19 -6.30
N CYS A 228 -7.05 -1.10 -6.19
CA CYS A 228 -6.65 -1.95 -5.05
C CYS A 228 -5.75 -3.05 -5.58
N ILE A 229 -4.48 -3.04 -5.18
CA ILE A 229 -3.43 -3.89 -5.75
C ILE A 229 -2.78 -4.69 -4.63
N GLN A 230 -2.69 -6.01 -4.80
CA GLN A 230 -1.96 -6.87 -3.88
C GLN A 230 -0.49 -6.99 -4.32
N THR A 231 0.39 -6.77 -3.35
CA THR A 231 1.85 -6.75 -3.48
C THR A 231 2.49 -7.59 -2.37
N SER A 232 3.66 -8.15 -2.64
CA SER A 232 4.61 -8.54 -1.58
C SER A 232 5.22 -7.29 -0.95
N GLU A 233 5.60 -7.36 0.33
CA GLU A 233 6.22 -6.25 1.06
C GLU A 233 7.58 -6.67 1.62
N TYR A 234 8.54 -5.75 1.58
CA TYR A 234 9.89 -5.90 2.11
C TYR A 234 10.28 -4.64 2.88
N GLN A 235 10.66 -4.80 4.13
CA GLN A 235 11.25 -3.73 4.93
C GLN A 235 12.78 -3.81 4.80
N LEU A 236 13.43 -2.75 4.29
CA LEU A 236 14.87 -2.74 4.01
C LEU A 236 15.70 -1.99 5.05
N SER A 237 15.07 -1.42 6.06
CA SER A 237 15.74 -0.80 7.21
C SER A 237 14.96 -1.09 8.48
N ALA A 238 15.62 -0.99 9.63
CA ALA A 238 14.91 -0.94 10.91
C ALA A 238 14.01 0.31 10.98
#